data_AF-A0A954FAM7-F1
#
_entry.id   AF-A0A954FAM7-F1
#
_cell.length_a   1.000
_cell.length_b   1.000
_cell.length_c   1.000
_cell.angle_alpha   90.00
_cell.angle_beta   90.00
_cell.angle_gamma   90.00
#
_symmetry.space_group_name_H-M   'P 1'
#
loop_
_entity.id
_entity.type
_entity.pdbx_description
1 polymer ?
#
loop_
_entity_poly.entity_id
_entity_poly.type
_entity_poly.pdbx_seq_one_letter_code
_entity_poly.pdbx_strand_id
1 'polypeptide(L)'
;MNQPSPSIDSTQAMELARTAVAEKKLSESALKNLQRWVTEPQYAPYQPALLKLIEDQEFQQLDTCFWEVIPFGTGGRRGLMSELGSA
;
A
#
# COMPACT_ATOMS: atom_id res chain seq x y z
N MET A 1 -6.41 18.91 -5.20
CA MET A 1 -6.48 18.13 -3.95
C MET A 1 -5.10 18.16 -3.31
N ASN A 2 -4.86 19.12 -2.42
CA ASN A 2 -3.61 19.19 -1.67
C ASN A 2 -3.77 18.26 -0.47
N GLN A 3 -3.34 17.01 -0.60
CA GLN A 3 -3.13 16.18 0.59
C GLN A 3 -2.01 16.87 1.39
N PRO A 4 -2.18 17.15 2.69
CA PRO A 4 -1.13 17.74 3.51
C PRO A 4 0.11 16.85 3.44
N SER A 5 1.29 17.47 3.38
CA SER A 5 2.53 16.72 3.55
C SER A 5 2.51 16.02 4.91
N PRO A 6 2.91 14.73 4.99
CA PRO A 6 2.99 14.05 6.26
C PRO A 6 3.98 14.77 7.17
N SER A 7 3.66 14.87 8.47
CA SER A 7 4.59 15.44 9.44
C SER A 7 5.54 14.40 10.05
N ILE A 8 5.25 13.11 9.84
CA ILE A 8 6.04 11.98 10.32
C ILE A 8 6.97 11.44 9.24
N ASP A 9 8.10 10.87 9.67
CA ASP A 9 9.02 10.15 8.79
C ASP A 9 8.68 8.64 8.66
N SER A 10 9.42 7.93 7.82
CA SER A 10 9.25 6.49 7.62
C SER A 10 9.53 5.66 8.87
N THR A 11 10.42 6.12 9.75
CA THR A 11 10.78 5.40 10.98
C THR A 11 9.62 5.46 11.97
N GLN A 12 9.11 6.66 12.22
CA GLN A 12 7.95 6.90 13.08
C GLN A 12 6.70 6.19 12.55
N ALA A 13 6.48 6.23 11.24
CA ALA A 13 5.36 5.51 10.63
C ALA A 13 5.44 3.99 10.84
N MET A 14 6.63 3.40 10.78
CA MET A 14 6.82 1.98 11.06
C MET A 14 6.58 1.62 12.53
N GLU A 15 6.93 2.50 13.47
CA GLU A 15 6.62 2.31 14.88
C GLU A 15 5.09 2.36 15.13
N LEU A 16 4.42 3.35 14.56
CA LEU A 16 2.95 3.47 14.64
C LEU A 16 2.24 2.26 14.02
N ALA A 17 2.69 1.81 12.86
CA ALA A 17 2.13 0.63 12.19
C ALA A 17 2.33 -0.66 13.02
N ARG A 18 3.47 -0.82 13.71
CA ARG A 18 3.70 -1.96 14.63
C ARG A 18 2.74 -1.93 15.80
N THR A 19 2.51 -0.76 16.40
CA THR A 19 1.52 -0.58 17.47
C THR A 19 0.12 -0.91 16.96
N ALA A 20 -0.26 -0.43 15.77
CA ALA A 20 -1.56 -0.74 15.17
C ALA A 20 -1.79 -2.25 14.93
N VAL A 21 -0.74 -2.99 14.54
CA VAL A 21 -0.81 -4.46 14.44
C VAL A 21 -1.02 -5.10 15.82
N ALA A 22 -0.30 -4.66 16.86
CA ALA A 22 -0.46 -5.17 18.21
C ALA A 22 -1.89 -4.90 18.76
N GLU A 23 -2.48 -3.78 18.38
CA GLU A 23 -3.87 -3.41 18.69
C GLU A 23 -4.91 -4.04 17.76
N LYS A 24 -4.49 -4.86 16.78
CA LYS A 24 -5.36 -5.48 15.76
C LYS A 24 -6.14 -4.49 14.89
N LYS A 25 -5.63 -3.27 14.72
CA LYS A 25 -6.15 -2.23 13.82
C LYS A 25 -5.59 -2.33 12.40
N LEU A 26 -4.45 -3.01 12.23
CA LEU A 26 -3.76 -3.25 10.97
C LEU A 26 -3.37 -4.72 10.88
N SER A 27 -3.45 -5.34 9.70
CA SER A 27 -2.99 -6.72 9.53
C SER A 27 -1.46 -6.83 9.52
N GLU A 28 -0.93 -7.97 9.96
CA GLU A 28 0.51 -8.27 9.83
C GLU A 28 0.96 -8.27 8.35
N SER A 29 0.08 -8.67 7.43
CA SER A 29 0.32 -8.61 5.98
C SER A 29 0.47 -7.18 5.48
N ALA A 30 -0.37 -6.26 5.93
CA ALA A 30 -0.27 -4.85 5.58
C ALA A 30 1.02 -4.23 6.12
N LEU A 31 1.46 -4.58 7.34
CA LEU A 31 2.75 -4.13 7.86
C LEU A 31 3.94 -4.60 7.00
N LYS A 32 3.92 -5.86 6.52
CA LYS A 32 4.95 -6.39 5.62
C LYS A 32 4.97 -5.66 4.27
N ASN A 33 3.79 -5.37 3.70
CA ASN A 33 3.69 -4.60 2.46
C ASN A 33 4.15 -3.16 2.66
N LEU A 34 3.74 -2.51 3.75
CA LEU A 34 4.17 -1.16 4.10
C LEU A 34 5.70 -1.07 4.18
N GLN A 35 6.37 -2.04 4.81
CA GLN A 35 7.82 -2.09 4.90
C GLN A 35 8.48 -2.06 3.50
N ARG A 36 7.91 -2.77 2.52
CA ARG A 36 8.41 -2.74 1.13
C ARG A 36 8.18 -1.39 0.48
N TRP A 37 7.03 -0.76 0.73
CA TRP A 37 6.66 0.50 0.10
C TRP A 37 7.46 1.70 0.63
N VAL A 38 7.87 1.66 1.89
CA VAL A 38 8.73 2.71 2.47
C VAL A 38 10.22 2.52 2.12
N THR A 39 10.63 1.34 1.64
CA THR A 39 12.05 1.04 1.33
C THR A 39 12.36 0.98 -0.15
N GLU A 40 11.47 0.44 -0.99
CA GLU A 40 11.71 0.30 -2.42
C GLU A 40 11.47 1.64 -3.16
N PRO A 41 12.43 2.14 -3.96
CA PRO A 41 12.38 3.48 -4.55
C PRO A 41 11.24 3.68 -5.56
N GLN A 42 10.74 2.59 -6.16
CA GLN A 42 9.60 2.63 -7.08
C GLN A 42 8.29 3.11 -6.42
N TYR A 43 8.20 3.03 -5.09
CA TYR A 43 7.03 3.50 -4.34
C TYR A 43 7.24 4.89 -3.72
N ALA A 44 8.39 5.54 -3.91
CA ALA A 44 8.67 6.88 -3.38
C ALA A 44 7.56 7.90 -3.66
N PRO A 45 6.89 7.92 -4.85
CA PRO A 45 5.77 8.83 -5.09
C PRO A 45 4.55 8.61 -4.18
N TYR A 46 4.36 7.40 -3.65
CA TYR A 46 3.22 7.04 -2.79
C TYR A 46 3.53 7.16 -1.30
N GLN A 47 4.81 7.24 -0.92
CA GLN A 47 5.22 7.32 0.48
C GLN A 47 4.55 8.49 1.22
N PRO A 48 4.47 9.72 0.66
CA PRO A 48 3.82 10.82 1.37
C PRO A 48 2.36 10.53 1.76
N ALA A 49 1.61 9.88 0.87
CA ALA A 49 0.22 9.52 1.12
C ALA A 49 0.10 8.38 2.15
N LEU A 50 0.98 7.38 2.09
CA LEU A 50 1.01 6.29 3.08
C LEU A 50 1.32 6.81 4.49
N LEU A 51 2.34 7.67 4.61
CA LEU A 51 2.71 8.27 5.89
C LEU A 51 1.56 9.10 6.45
N LYS A 52 0.81 9.81 5.59
CA LYS A 52 -0.36 10.58 6.02
C LYS A 52 -1.49 9.69 6.57
N LEU A 53 -1.78 8.57 5.93
CA LEU A 53 -2.78 7.61 6.44
C LEU A 53 -2.38 7.05 7.82
N ILE A 54 -1.08 6.82 8.03
CA ILE A 54 -0.56 6.33 9.32
C ILE A 54 -0.61 7.42 10.38
N GLU A 55 -0.27 8.66 10.02
CA GLU A 55 -0.38 9.85 10.88
C GLU A 55 -1.82 10.08 11.34
N ASP A 56 -2.78 9.96 10.42
CA ASP A 56 -4.21 10.11 10.69
C ASP A 56 -4.84 8.90 11.39
N GLN A 57 -4.06 7.84 11.63
CA GLN A 57 -4.53 6.56 12.19
C GLN A 57 -5.63 5.89 11.35
N GLU A 58 -5.67 6.15 10.04
CA GLU A 58 -6.59 5.55 9.06
C GLU A 58 -6.14 4.13 8.68
N PHE A 59 -5.87 3.30 9.70
CA PHE A 59 -5.30 1.96 9.55
C PHE A 59 -6.23 1.00 8.79
N GLN A 60 -7.56 1.15 8.91
CA GLN A 60 -8.50 0.34 8.16
C GLN A 60 -8.45 0.63 6.66
N GLN A 61 -8.30 1.90 6.28
CA GLN A 61 -8.13 2.29 4.89
C GLN A 61 -6.78 1.77 4.37
N LEU A 62 -5.71 1.93 5.15
CA LEU A 62 -4.39 1.40 4.84
C LEU A 62 -4.41 -0.13 4.63
N ASP A 63 -5.09 -0.86 5.52
CA ASP A 63 -5.24 -2.32 5.45
C ASP A 63 -6.00 -2.73 4.19
N THR A 64 -7.06 -2.00 3.83
CA THR A 64 -7.84 -2.23 2.61
C THR A 64 -6.98 -2.05 1.36
N CYS A 65 -6.16 -0.98 1.30
CA CYS A 65 -5.24 -0.75 0.19
C CYS A 65 -4.21 -1.88 0.02
N PHE A 66 -3.76 -2.49 1.12
CA PHE A 66 -2.83 -3.63 1.08
C PHE A 66 -3.53 -4.99 0.91
N TRP A 67 -4.83 -5.08 1.16
CA TRP A 67 -5.64 -6.27 0.92
C TRP A 67 -6.00 -6.41 -0.56
N GLU A 68 -6.09 -5.30 -1.31
CA GLU A 68 -6.17 -5.29 -2.78
C GLU A 68 -4.88 -5.74 -3.50
N VAL A 69 -3.93 -6.38 -2.79
CA VAL A 69 -2.93 -7.22 -3.46
C VAL A 69 -3.63 -8.47 -3.97
N ILE A 70 -4.33 -8.31 -5.09
CA ILE A 70 -4.61 -9.41 -6.00
C ILE A 70 -3.25 -10.06 -6.29
N PRO A 71 -3.08 -11.37 -6.06
CA PRO A 71 -1.82 -12.02 -6.40
C PRO A 71 -1.56 -11.78 -7.89
N PHE A 72 -0.51 -11.01 -8.19
CA PHE A 72 0.10 -11.02 -9.51
C PHE A 72 0.63 -12.45 -9.72
N GLY A 73 -0.21 -13.37 -10.19
CA GLY A 73 0.14 -14.78 -10.22
C GLY A 73 -0.95 -15.84 -10.48
N THR A 74 -2.23 -15.51 -10.74
CA THR A 74 -3.23 -16.54 -11.13
C THR A 74 -3.97 -16.19 -12.43
N GLY A 75 -3.22 -15.68 -13.41
CA GLY A 75 -3.71 -15.36 -14.75
C GLY A 75 -2.82 -15.89 -15.86
N GLY A 76 -2.22 -17.06 -15.68
CA GLY A 76 -1.72 -17.89 -16.77
C GLY A 76 -2.87 -18.34 -17.67
N ARG A 77 -3.43 -17.40 -18.44
CA ARG A 77 -4.16 -17.61 -19.68
C ARG A 77 -3.82 -16.39 -20.53
N ARG A 78 -2.91 -16.57 -21.49
CA ARG A 78 -2.88 -15.74 -22.69
C ARG A 78 -4.27 -15.88 -23.30
N GLY A 79 -5.20 -15.00 -22.92
CA GLY A 79 -6.44 -14.81 -23.65
C GLY A 79 -6.01 -14.43 -25.06
N LEU A 80 -6.52 -15.18 -26.04
CA LEU A 80 -6.10 -15.10 -27.43
C LEU A 80 -5.96 -13.65 -27.89
N MET A 81 -4.88 -13.35 -28.63
CA MET A 81 -4.96 -12.38 -29.71
C MET A 81 -6.16 -12.79 -30.57
N SER A 82 -7.29 -12.11 -30.42
CA SER A 82 -8.43 -12.23 -31.33
C SER A 82 -8.55 -10.91 -32.10
N GLU A 83 -8.01 -10.96 -33.30
CA GLU A 83 -8.53 -10.41 -34.57
C GLU A 83 -9.44 -9.18 -34.58
N LEU A 84 -9.14 -8.10 -33.85
CA LEU A 84 -9.70 -6.78 -34.18
C LEU A 84 -8.60 -5.71 -34.20
N GLY A 85 -7.62 -5.94 -35.08
CA GLY A 85 -7.15 -4.88 -35.95
C GLY A 85 -8.21 -4.64 -37.02
N SER A 86 -9.07 -3.65 -36.78
CA SER A 86 -9.89 -3.00 -37.80
C SER A 86 -10.11 -1.56 -37.38
N ALA A 87 -9.16 -0.71 -37.74
CA ALA A 87 -9.37 0.51 -38.52
C ALA A 87 -8.00 1.05 -38.96
#